data_AF-A0A7R9ID72-F1
#
_entry.id   AF-A0A7R9ID72-F1
#
_cell.length_a   1.000
_cell.length_b   1.000
_cell.length_c   1.000
_cell.angle_alpha   90.00
_cell.angle_beta   90.00
_cell.angle_gamma   90.00
#
_symmetry.space_group_name_H-M   'P 1'
#
loop_
_entity.id
_entity.type
_entity.pdbx_description
1 polymer ?
#
loop_
_entity_poly.entity_id
_entity_poly.type
_entity_poly.pdbx_seq_one_letter_code
_entity_poly.pdbx_strand_id
1 'polypeptide(L)'
;MTDTLYLQMLALLLRQAFGGYSSLACLITSDWTLVALFSADTSVLLDCGEGTYGQLVRFYGPAGVGDILRTIRAVYVSHLHADHHIGLVGLLKGRKEAILSAKEQNHLPVFLMAPRQIMFWLNFYHRHFEPILQEFELVANGDLHMGTPVQDKETHKQLLGRLNMSDISTVLVKHCPNAFGVAFTHTDSWKITYSGDTMPCNDLVKLGRGSDLLIHEATMEDELQREARYKLHSTTSQAIQVGLDMEARFTLLTHFSQRYAKLPRFSENFSSKVGIAFDNMQVRFSDLPLLPLLYPALKLMFAEHYEELEQKAARRIMRMEREKAANSLS
;
A
#
# COMPACT_ATOMS: atom_id res chain seq x y z
N MET A 1 -15.74 -17.43 13.12
CA MET A 1 -16.88 -16.51 12.88
C MET A 1 -16.81 -15.24 13.75
N THR A 2 -16.21 -15.29 14.94
CA THR A 2 -16.03 -14.13 15.84
C THR A 2 -14.92 -13.18 15.40
N ASP A 3 -13.80 -13.69 14.87
CA ASP A 3 -12.59 -12.89 14.56
C ASP A 3 -12.78 -11.82 13.46
N THR A 4 -13.57 -12.12 12.43
CA THR A 4 -13.83 -11.16 11.33
C THR A 4 -14.70 -9.99 11.80
N LEU A 5 -15.57 -10.23 12.78
CA LEU A 5 -16.41 -9.20 13.40
C LEU A 5 -15.58 -8.21 14.23
N TYR A 6 -14.51 -8.65 14.89
CA TYR A 6 -13.64 -7.79 15.69
C TYR A 6 -12.80 -6.83 14.85
N LEU A 7 -12.20 -7.31 13.75
CA LEU A 7 -11.49 -6.43 12.80
C LEU A 7 -12.44 -5.45 12.11
N GLN A 8 -13.66 -5.90 11.79
CA GLN A 8 -14.72 -5.02 11.28
C GLN A 8 -15.17 -3.99 12.32
N MET A 9 -15.32 -4.36 13.60
CA MET A 9 -15.60 -3.43 14.69
C MET A 9 -14.47 -2.43 14.90
N LEU A 10 -13.21 -2.85 14.81
CA LEU A 10 -12.07 -1.95 14.90
C LEU A 10 -12.05 -0.95 13.73
N ALA A 11 -12.29 -1.43 12.50
CA ALA A 11 -12.44 -0.55 11.34
C ALA A 11 -13.61 0.44 11.50
N LEU A 12 -14.73 0.02 12.09
CA LEU A 12 -15.87 0.89 12.41
C LEU A 12 -15.55 1.91 13.51
N LEU A 13 -14.83 1.51 14.56
CA LEU A 13 -14.38 2.41 15.64
C LEU A 13 -13.38 3.45 15.13
N LEU A 14 -12.42 3.04 14.29
CA LEU A 14 -11.47 3.94 13.64
C LEU A 14 -12.20 4.87 12.64
N ARG A 15 -13.20 4.37 11.91
CA ARG A 15 -14.05 5.20 11.04
C ARG A 15 -14.83 6.25 11.83
N GLN A 16 -15.36 5.93 13.01
CA GLN A 16 -16.04 6.91 13.86
C GLN A 16 -15.05 7.91 14.49
N ALA A 17 -13.83 7.48 14.81
CA ALA A 17 -12.80 8.34 15.38
C ALA A 17 -12.21 9.35 14.36
N PHE A 18 -12.16 8.99 13.08
CA PHE A 18 -11.46 9.77 12.03
C PHE A 18 -12.35 10.23 10.86
N GLY A 19 -13.66 9.94 10.92
CA GLY A 19 -14.62 10.22 9.84
C GLY A 19 -14.97 11.70 9.68
N GLY A 20 -14.27 12.38 8.76
CA GLY A 20 -14.65 13.69 8.22
C GLY A 20 -14.10 13.87 6.81
N TYR A 21 -14.93 14.31 5.87
CA TYR A 21 -14.65 14.38 4.42
C TYR A 21 -13.70 15.52 3.97
N SER A 22 -13.00 16.19 4.89
CA SER A 22 -12.38 17.50 4.61
C SER A 22 -10.86 17.53 4.55
N SER A 23 -10.15 16.38 4.53
CA SER A 23 -8.70 16.36 4.34
C SER A 23 -8.23 15.01 3.78
N LEU A 24 -7.07 15.01 3.12
CA LEU A 24 -6.31 13.86 2.62
C LEU A 24 -6.49 12.61 3.51
N ALA A 25 -7.05 11.54 2.96
CA ALA A 25 -7.38 10.33 3.71
C ALA A 25 -6.85 9.09 2.99
N CYS A 26 -6.13 8.25 3.72
CA CYS A 26 -5.68 6.96 3.21
C CYS A 26 -6.67 5.89 3.69
N LEU A 27 -7.31 5.16 2.77
CA LEU A 27 -8.03 3.93 3.08
C LEU A 27 -7.12 2.75 2.75
N ILE A 28 -6.81 1.93 3.74
CA ILE A 28 -6.00 0.73 3.57
C ILE A 28 -6.97 -0.44 3.53
N THR A 29 -6.92 -1.27 2.49
CA THR A 29 -7.80 -2.44 2.37
C THR A 29 -7.01 -3.73 2.59
N SER A 30 -7.70 -4.79 3.04
CA SER A 30 -7.10 -6.13 3.06
C SER A 30 -6.65 -6.54 1.67
N ASP A 31 -5.62 -7.37 1.62
CA ASP A 31 -5.04 -7.93 0.40
C ASP A 31 -4.29 -6.89 -0.45
N TRP A 32 -3.33 -6.24 0.21
CA TRP A 32 -2.14 -5.65 -0.44
C TRP A 32 -2.44 -4.42 -1.29
N THR A 33 -3.59 -3.78 -1.07
CA THR A 33 -4.06 -2.62 -1.83
C THR A 33 -4.33 -1.44 -0.91
N LEU A 34 -3.83 -0.27 -1.30
CA LEU A 34 -4.01 0.97 -0.58
C LEU A 34 -4.67 2.01 -1.48
N VAL A 35 -5.74 2.63 -0.99
CA VAL A 35 -6.38 3.77 -1.66
C VAL A 35 -5.86 5.05 -0.99
N ALA A 36 -5.04 5.81 -1.71
CA ALA A 36 -4.63 7.14 -1.30
C ALA A 36 -5.63 8.17 -1.87
N LEU A 37 -6.47 8.76 -1.02
CA LEU A 37 -7.35 9.87 -1.42
C LEU A 37 -6.56 11.17 -1.35
N PHE A 38 -6.29 11.77 -2.51
CA PHE A 38 -5.54 13.02 -2.62
C PHE A 38 -6.41 14.26 -2.49
N SER A 39 -7.69 14.16 -2.89
CA SER A 39 -8.72 15.17 -2.67
C SER A 39 -10.11 14.50 -2.60
N ALA A 40 -11.17 15.31 -2.47
CA ALA A 40 -12.55 14.81 -2.48
C ALA A 40 -12.95 14.14 -3.81
N ASP A 41 -12.29 14.48 -4.92
CA ASP A 41 -12.63 14.06 -6.28
C ASP A 41 -11.51 13.32 -7.02
N THR A 42 -10.35 13.17 -6.38
CA THR A 42 -9.15 12.58 -6.95
C THR A 42 -8.51 11.61 -5.98
N SER A 43 -8.41 10.36 -6.42
CA SER A 43 -7.72 9.30 -5.70
C SER A 43 -6.78 8.52 -6.59
N VAL A 44 -5.76 7.95 -5.93
CA VAL A 44 -4.81 7.03 -6.54
C VAL A 44 -4.84 5.73 -5.74
N LEU A 45 -4.97 4.62 -6.47
CA LEU A 45 -4.84 3.30 -5.90
C LEU A 45 -3.37 2.87 -6.00
N LEU A 46 -2.76 2.44 -4.89
CA LEU A 46 -1.43 1.86 -4.83
C LEU A 46 -1.57 0.35 -4.67
N ASP A 47 -1.13 -0.37 -5.70
CA ASP A 47 -1.42 -1.77 -5.99
C ASP A 47 -2.92 -2.08 -6.10
N CYS A 48 -3.26 -3.22 -6.68
CA CYS A 48 -4.65 -3.64 -6.91
C CYS A 48 -4.74 -5.17 -6.91
N GLY A 49 -4.54 -5.75 -5.74
CA GLY A 49 -4.68 -7.18 -5.47
C GLY A 49 -6.08 -7.72 -5.69
N GLU A 50 -6.20 -9.05 -5.68
CA GLU A 50 -7.48 -9.74 -5.77
C GLU A 50 -8.47 -9.22 -4.71
N GLY A 51 -9.75 -9.10 -5.08
CA GLY A 51 -10.78 -8.72 -4.12
C GLY A 51 -10.87 -7.21 -3.83
N THR A 52 -9.94 -6.37 -4.33
CA THR A 52 -9.95 -4.90 -4.14
C THR A 52 -11.34 -4.29 -4.38
N TYR A 53 -11.96 -4.58 -5.54
CA TYR A 53 -13.31 -4.09 -5.85
C TYR A 53 -14.34 -4.55 -4.81
N GLY A 54 -14.32 -5.83 -4.45
CA GLY A 54 -15.23 -6.38 -3.44
C GLY A 54 -15.05 -5.75 -2.07
N GLN A 55 -13.82 -5.40 -1.69
CA GLN A 55 -13.51 -4.69 -0.45
C GLN A 55 -14.05 -3.26 -0.47
N LEU A 56 -13.91 -2.54 -1.59
CA LEU A 56 -14.53 -1.23 -1.76
C LEU A 56 -16.05 -1.31 -1.64
N VAL A 57 -16.69 -2.31 -2.27
CA VAL A 57 -18.14 -2.55 -2.14
C VAL A 57 -18.50 -2.84 -0.68
N ARG A 58 -17.71 -3.65 0.03
CA ARG A 58 -17.97 -4.00 1.44
C ARG A 58 -17.85 -2.79 2.36
N PHE A 59 -16.89 -1.90 2.10
CA PHE A 59 -16.62 -0.74 2.93
C PHE A 59 -17.60 0.42 2.68
N TYR A 60 -17.83 0.78 1.42
CA TYR A 60 -18.68 1.91 1.04
C TYR A 60 -20.14 1.53 0.80
N GLY A 61 -20.43 0.24 0.71
CA GLY A 61 -21.74 -0.29 0.37
C GLY A 61 -22.04 -0.20 -1.15
N PRO A 62 -23.02 -0.97 -1.64
CA PRO A 62 -23.38 -0.97 -3.07
C PRO A 62 -23.82 0.40 -3.60
N ALA A 63 -24.42 1.23 -2.74
CA ALA A 63 -24.89 2.56 -3.12
C ALA A 63 -23.76 3.61 -3.17
N GLY A 64 -22.72 3.47 -2.33
CA GLY A 64 -21.64 4.47 -2.19
C GLY A 64 -20.37 4.14 -2.98
N VAL A 65 -20.16 2.86 -3.34
CA VAL A 65 -18.93 2.42 -4.03
C VAL A 65 -18.72 3.14 -5.37
N GLY A 66 -19.80 3.45 -6.08
CA GLY A 66 -19.75 4.15 -7.36
C GLY A 66 -19.13 5.54 -7.25
N ASP A 67 -19.39 6.26 -6.16
CA ASP A 67 -18.82 7.59 -5.92
C ASP A 67 -17.30 7.49 -5.77
N ILE A 68 -16.83 6.50 -5.01
CA ILE A 68 -15.40 6.29 -4.78
C ILE A 68 -14.69 5.86 -6.05
N LEU A 69 -15.26 4.91 -6.80
CA LEU A 69 -14.66 4.43 -8.05
C LEU A 69 -14.48 5.56 -9.08
N ARG A 70 -15.43 6.51 -9.13
CA ARG A 70 -15.35 7.68 -10.01
C ARG A 70 -14.23 8.64 -9.62
N THR A 71 -13.85 8.70 -8.33
CA THR A 71 -12.69 9.52 -7.90
C THR A 71 -11.34 8.96 -8.37
N ILE A 72 -11.25 7.66 -8.71
CA ILE A 72 -9.97 7.02 -9.06
C ILE A 72 -9.48 7.58 -10.38
N ARG A 73 -8.37 8.33 -10.31
CA ARG A 73 -7.69 8.92 -11.47
C ARG A 73 -6.42 8.16 -11.84
N ALA A 74 -5.79 7.44 -10.92
CA ALA A 74 -4.68 6.58 -11.29
C ALA A 74 -4.66 5.29 -10.47
N VAL A 75 -4.07 4.26 -11.05
CA VAL A 75 -3.68 3.03 -10.37
C VAL A 75 -2.18 2.89 -10.57
N TYR A 76 -1.44 2.86 -9.47
CA TYR A 76 -0.03 2.51 -9.44
C TYR A 76 0.11 1.03 -9.12
N VAL A 77 0.90 0.29 -9.90
CA VAL A 77 1.28 -1.09 -9.62
C VAL A 77 2.79 -1.09 -9.41
N SER A 78 3.24 -1.54 -8.24
CA SER A 78 4.65 -1.55 -7.84
C SER A 78 5.45 -2.58 -8.63
N HIS A 79 4.91 -3.79 -8.79
CA HIS A 79 5.54 -4.93 -9.46
C HIS A 79 4.51 -5.99 -9.87
N LEU A 80 4.95 -7.08 -10.53
CA LEU A 80 4.06 -8.04 -11.19
C LEU A 80 3.79 -9.34 -10.42
N HIS A 81 3.95 -9.37 -9.10
CA HIS A 81 3.36 -10.46 -8.32
C HIS A 81 1.84 -10.33 -8.29
N ALA A 82 1.16 -11.48 -8.33
CA ALA A 82 -0.26 -11.55 -8.62
C ALA A 82 -1.12 -10.78 -7.59
N ASP A 83 -0.71 -10.83 -6.34
CA ASP A 83 -1.26 -10.12 -5.19
C ASP A 83 -1.27 -8.59 -5.31
N HIS A 84 -0.56 -7.99 -6.29
CA HIS A 84 -0.52 -6.54 -6.48
C HIS A 84 -1.28 -6.04 -7.71
N HIS A 85 -1.81 -6.91 -8.59
CA HIS A 85 -2.44 -6.42 -9.84
C HIS A 85 -3.62 -7.21 -10.37
N ILE A 86 -3.86 -8.45 -9.91
CA ILE A 86 -4.92 -9.28 -10.53
C ILE A 86 -6.34 -8.76 -10.28
N GLY A 87 -6.55 -7.87 -9.29
CA GLY A 87 -7.81 -7.18 -9.07
C GLY A 87 -8.10 -6.05 -10.05
N LEU A 88 -7.10 -5.63 -10.84
CA LEU A 88 -7.19 -4.46 -11.74
C LEU A 88 -8.35 -4.57 -12.72
N VAL A 89 -8.56 -5.75 -13.30
CA VAL A 89 -9.67 -6.00 -14.24
C VAL A 89 -11.02 -5.74 -13.59
N GLY A 90 -11.23 -6.27 -12.39
CA GLY A 90 -12.48 -6.09 -11.63
C GLY A 90 -12.71 -4.63 -11.27
N LEU A 91 -11.65 -3.92 -10.86
CA LEU A 91 -11.69 -2.49 -10.55
C LEU A 91 -12.08 -1.64 -11.77
N LEU A 92 -11.42 -1.86 -12.91
CA LEU A 92 -11.67 -1.11 -14.15
C LEU A 92 -13.11 -1.30 -14.63
N LYS A 93 -13.62 -2.54 -14.56
CA LYS A 93 -15.02 -2.84 -14.90
C LYS A 93 -16.00 -2.16 -13.96
N GLY A 94 -15.80 -2.27 -12.65
CA GLY A 94 -16.65 -1.61 -11.66
C GLY A 94 -16.65 -0.09 -11.83
N ARG A 95 -15.50 0.52 -12.13
CA ARG A 95 -15.39 1.96 -12.41
C ARG A 95 -16.15 2.35 -13.68
N LYS A 96 -16.02 1.57 -14.76
CA LYS A 96 -16.77 1.80 -16.00
C LYS A 96 -18.27 1.80 -15.74
N GLU A 97 -18.77 0.79 -15.01
CA GLU A 97 -20.19 0.69 -14.65
C GLU A 97 -20.64 1.88 -13.80
N ALA A 98 -19.83 2.33 -12.85
CA ALA A 98 -20.13 3.50 -12.03
C ALA A 98 -20.25 4.80 -12.86
N ILE A 99 -19.35 5.02 -13.83
CA ILE A 99 -19.36 6.19 -14.71
C ILE A 99 -20.59 6.17 -15.64
N LEU A 100 -20.88 5.03 -16.24
CA LEU A 100 -22.05 4.85 -17.10
C LEU A 100 -23.36 5.09 -16.33
N SER A 101 -23.44 4.58 -15.10
CA SER A 101 -24.61 4.74 -14.23
C SER A 101 -24.84 6.20 -13.82
N ALA A 102 -23.76 6.96 -13.61
CA ALA A 102 -23.82 8.38 -13.29
C ALA A 102 -24.14 9.29 -14.50
N LYS A 103 -24.26 8.73 -15.72
CA LYS A 103 -24.47 9.47 -16.98
C LYS A 103 -23.42 10.57 -17.21
N GLU A 104 -22.20 10.37 -16.72
CA GLU A 104 -21.10 11.29 -16.95
C GLU A 104 -20.70 11.26 -18.43
N GLN A 105 -20.75 12.42 -19.09
CA GLN A 105 -20.51 12.53 -20.54
C GLN A 105 -19.02 12.43 -20.91
N ASN A 106 -18.10 12.61 -19.95
CA ASN A 106 -16.66 12.59 -20.17
C ASN A 106 -15.99 11.44 -19.40
N HIS A 107 -16.07 10.23 -19.95
CA HIS A 107 -15.30 9.08 -19.46
C HIS A 107 -13.84 9.24 -19.84
N LEU A 108 -13.00 9.62 -18.86
CA LEU A 108 -11.55 9.59 -19.03
C LEU A 108 -10.98 8.27 -18.50
N PRO A 109 -10.06 7.64 -19.26
CA PRO A 109 -9.36 6.44 -18.80
C PRO A 109 -8.55 6.74 -17.54
N VAL A 110 -8.35 5.73 -16.68
CA VAL A 110 -7.43 5.87 -15.55
C VAL A 110 -5.99 5.88 -16.04
N PHE A 111 -5.11 6.65 -15.42
CA PHE A 111 -3.68 6.44 -15.65
C PHE A 111 -3.25 5.16 -14.95
N LEU A 112 -2.69 4.21 -15.69
CA LEU A 112 -2.10 3.00 -15.15
C LEU A 112 -0.58 3.20 -15.08
N MET A 113 -0.08 3.53 -13.90
CA MET A 113 1.36 3.59 -13.62
C MET A 113 1.85 2.21 -13.24
N ALA A 114 2.51 1.48 -14.16
CA ALA A 114 2.88 0.08 -13.92
C ALA A 114 4.17 -0.32 -14.64
N PRO A 115 4.81 -1.45 -14.28
CA PRO A 115 5.84 -2.05 -15.12
C PRO A 115 5.26 -2.33 -16.52
N ARG A 116 5.98 -1.91 -17.58
CA ARG A 116 5.52 -2.02 -18.98
C ARG A 116 5.07 -3.44 -19.36
N GLN A 117 5.67 -4.44 -18.72
CA GLN A 117 5.41 -5.86 -18.92
C GLN A 117 3.97 -6.26 -18.53
N ILE A 118 3.24 -5.47 -17.73
CA ILE A 118 1.82 -5.72 -17.41
C ILE A 118 0.95 -5.79 -18.68
N MET A 119 1.37 -5.11 -19.75
CA MET A 119 0.65 -5.10 -21.02
C MET A 119 0.54 -6.48 -21.67
N PHE A 120 1.45 -7.43 -21.41
CA PHE A 120 1.31 -8.78 -21.93
C PHE A 120 0.03 -9.45 -21.39
N TRP A 121 -0.20 -9.35 -20.08
CA TRP A 121 -1.39 -9.88 -19.43
C TRP A 121 -2.64 -9.12 -19.85
N LEU A 122 -2.61 -7.79 -19.87
CA LEU A 122 -3.79 -6.98 -20.25
C LEU A 122 -4.19 -7.16 -21.72
N ASN A 123 -3.22 -7.28 -22.64
CA ASN A 123 -3.51 -7.62 -24.04
C ASN A 123 -4.07 -9.04 -24.17
N PHE A 124 -3.50 -10.00 -23.44
CA PHE A 124 -4.02 -11.36 -23.43
C PHE A 124 -5.48 -11.37 -22.96
N TYR A 125 -5.77 -10.69 -21.86
CA TYR A 125 -7.13 -10.56 -21.33
C TYR A 125 -8.07 -9.90 -22.35
N HIS A 126 -7.67 -8.75 -22.90
CA HIS A 126 -8.46 -7.99 -23.88
C HIS A 126 -8.86 -8.82 -25.10
N ARG A 127 -7.93 -9.63 -25.63
CA ARG A 127 -8.14 -10.42 -26.85
C ARG A 127 -9.00 -11.67 -26.63
N HIS A 128 -8.95 -12.26 -25.44
CA HIS A 128 -9.56 -13.57 -25.19
C HIS A 128 -10.83 -13.51 -24.34
N PHE A 129 -11.05 -12.43 -23.58
CA PHE A 129 -12.17 -12.32 -22.66
C PHE A 129 -13.08 -11.13 -23.01
N GLU A 130 -12.62 -9.90 -22.81
CA GLU A 130 -13.44 -8.70 -23.09
C GLU A 130 -12.61 -7.42 -23.26
N PRO A 131 -13.11 -6.42 -24.01
CA PRO A 131 -12.37 -5.18 -24.25
C PRO A 131 -12.12 -4.36 -22.98
N ILE A 132 -10.84 -4.25 -22.56
CA ILE A 132 -10.44 -3.45 -21.39
C ILE A 132 -9.42 -2.33 -21.68
N LEU A 133 -8.74 -2.33 -22.82
CA LEU A 133 -7.59 -1.44 -23.10
C LEU A 133 -7.99 0.04 -23.20
N GLN A 134 -9.26 0.33 -23.49
CA GLN A 134 -9.79 1.68 -23.55
C GLN A 134 -10.08 2.29 -22.16
N GLU A 135 -10.04 1.48 -21.10
CA GLU A 135 -10.36 1.93 -19.74
C GLU A 135 -9.15 2.56 -19.01
N PHE A 136 -7.95 2.44 -19.59
CA PHE A 136 -6.73 2.97 -19.00
C PHE A 136 -5.75 3.52 -20.04
N GLU A 137 -4.84 4.37 -19.58
CA GLU A 137 -3.69 4.87 -20.33
C GLU A 137 -2.42 4.50 -19.55
N LEU A 138 -1.53 3.72 -20.17
CA LEU A 138 -0.32 3.24 -19.51
C LEU A 138 0.74 4.33 -19.43
N VAL A 139 1.24 4.59 -18.22
CA VAL A 139 2.49 5.32 -17.98
C VAL A 139 3.48 4.32 -17.38
N ALA A 140 4.50 3.91 -18.10
CA ALA A 140 5.39 2.88 -17.58
C ALA A 140 6.20 3.43 -16.40
N ASN A 141 6.32 2.67 -15.30
CA ASN A 141 7.06 3.12 -14.11
C ASN A 141 8.52 3.51 -14.43
N GLY A 142 9.15 2.84 -15.40
CA GLY A 142 10.50 3.17 -15.85
C GLY A 142 10.61 4.54 -16.54
N ASP A 143 9.52 5.04 -17.13
CA ASP A 143 9.47 6.37 -17.77
C ASP A 143 9.36 7.50 -16.72
N LEU A 144 9.02 7.14 -15.47
CA LEU A 144 8.97 8.02 -14.30
C LEU A 144 10.22 7.90 -13.41
N HIS A 145 11.25 7.18 -13.84
CA HIS A 145 12.41 6.90 -12.99
C HIS A 145 13.18 8.18 -12.63
N MET A 146 13.50 8.33 -11.34
CA MET A 146 14.24 9.46 -10.80
C MET A 146 15.58 9.64 -11.54
N GLY A 147 15.81 10.86 -12.05
CA GLY A 147 17.02 11.20 -12.78
C GLY A 147 17.01 10.80 -14.27
N THR A 148 15.93 10.19 -14.76
CA THR A 148 15.75 9.90 -16.19
C THR A 148 14.90 11.02 -16.84
N PRO A 149 15.28 11.54 -18.02
CA PRO A 149 14.45 12.50 -18.72
C PRO A 149 13.09 11.92 -19.12
N VAL A 150 12.02 12.65 -18.84
CA VAL A 150 10.66 12.31 -19.28
C VAL A 150 10.61 12.28 -20.81
N GLN A 151 10.31 11.10 -21.37
CA GLN A 151 10.20 10.94 -22.82
C GLN A 151 8.89 11.50 -23.36
N ASP A 152 7.76 11.12 -22.75
CA ASP A 152 6.43 11.62 -23.11
C ASP A 152 6.02 12.78 -22.19
N LYS A 153 6.40 13.99 -22.59
CA LYS A 153 6.16 15.20 -21.80
C LYS A 153 4.68 15.57 -21.70
N GLU A 154 3.88 15.27 -22.72
CA GLU A 154 2.48 15.66 -22.74
C GLU A 154 1.67 14.76 -21.80
N THR A 155 1.81 13.45 -21.92
CA THR A 155 1.18 12.49 -21.01
C THR A 155 1.61 12.71 -19.56
N HIS A 156 2.90 12.98 -19.32
CA HIS A 156 3.39 13.29 -17.98
C HIS A 156 2.78 14.58 -17.42
N LYS A 157 2.66 15.64 -18.23
CA LYS A 157 1.99 16.89 -17.82
C LYS A 157 0.51 16.66 -17.50
N GLN A 158 -0.19 15.84 -18.29
CA GLN A 158 -1.58 15.49 -18.03
C GLN A 158 -1.74 14.65 -16.76
N LEU A 159 -0.84 13.68 -16.52
CA LEU A 159 -0.79 12.89 -15.30
C LEU A 159 -0.65 13.80 -14.07
N LEU A 160 0.36 14.67 -14.06
CA LEU A 160 0.60 15.60 -12.96
C LEU A 160 -0.58 16.54 -12.74
N GLY A 161 -1.10 17.16 -13.80
CA GLY A 161 -2.23 18.09 -13.73
C GLY A 161 -3.51 17.42 -13.22
N ARG A 162 -3.78 16.17 -13.63
CA ARG A 162 -5.00 15.46 -13.22
C ARG A 162 -4.93 14.89 -11.80
N LEU A 163 -3.73 14.79 -11.24
CA LEU A 163 -3.49 14.34 -9.86
C LEU A 163 -3.13 15.50 -8.91
N ASN A 164 -3.06 16.74 -9.38
CA ASN A 164 -2.55 17.91 -8.64
C ASN A 164 -1.15 17.67 -8.04
N MET A 165 -0.27 17.03 -8.81
CA MET A 165 1.09 16.73 -8.40
C MET A 165 2.07 17.71 -9.03
N SER A 166 3.06 18.16 -8.26
CA SER A 166 4.23 18.86 -8.80
C SER A 166 5.28 17.88 -9.34
N ASP A 167 5.35 16.68 -8.76
CA ASP A 167 6.26 15.62 -9.21
C ASP A 167 5.72 14.23 -8.87
N ILE A 168 5.94 13.27 -9.77
CA ILE A 168 5.78 11.84 -9.52
C ILE A 168 7.02 11.14 -10.06
N SER A 169 7.78 10.53 -9.15
CA SER A 169 9.05 9.89 -9.47
C SER A 169 9.10 8.47 -8.91
N THR A 170 9.75 7.56 -9.63
CA THR A 170 9.94 6.17 -9.22
C THR A 170 11.42 5.83 -9.06
N VAL A 171 11.72 4.75 -8.34
CA VAL A 171 13.04 4.11 -8.31
C VAL A 171 12.89 2.60 -8.35
N LEU A 172 13.89 1.91 -8.89
CA LEU A 172 13.98 0.47 -8.75
C LEU A 172 14.22 0.09 -7.28
N VAL A 173 13.51 -0.93 -6.82
CA VAL A 173 13.64 -1.46 -5.46
C VAL A 173 14.10 -2.91 -5.48
N LYS A 174 14.54 -3.43 -4.31
CA LYS A 174 15.21 -4.72 -4.20
C LYS A 174 14.19 -5.82 -3.91
N HIS A 175 13.54 -6.31 -4.95
CA HIS A 175 12.55 -7.38 -4.84
C HIS A 175 12.55 -8.33 -6.03
N CYS A 176 11.80 -8.05 -7.09
CA CYS A 176 11.85 -8.80 -8.35
C CYS A 176 12.26 -7.87 -9.51
N PRO A 177 12.62 -8.40 -10.70
CA PRO A 177 12.93 -7.55 -11.85
C PRO A 177 11.77 -6.62 -12.19
N ASN A 178 12.06 -5.32 -12.35
CA ASN A 178 11.06 -4.27 -12.58
C ASN A 178 10.10 -4.07 -11.39
N ALA A 179 10.60 -4.20 -10.16
CA ALA A 179 9.91 -3.72 -8.96
C ALA A 179 10.27 -2.26 -8.67
N PHE A 180 9.26 -1.44 -8.34
CA PHE A 180 9.42 -0.01 -8.14
C PHE A 180 8.80 0.49 -6.84
N GLY A 181 9.49 1.45 -6.22
CA GLY A 181 8.90 2.38 -5.25
C GLY A 181 8.57 3.71 -5.94
N VAL A 182 7.62 4.46 -5.38
CA VAL A 182 7.13 5.72 -5.95
C VAL A 182 7.01 6.80 -4.90
N ALA A 183 7.30 8.05 -5.28
CA ALA A 183 7.01 9.23 -4.49
C ALA A 183 6.08 10.17 -5.26
N PHE A 184 5.06 10.65 -4.58
CA PHE A 184 4.11 11.67 -5.03
C PHE A 184 4.40 12.96 -4.27
N THR A 185 4.74 14.03 -4.99
CA THR A 185 4.88 15.37 -4.41
C THR A 185 3.73 16.22 -4.91
N HIS A 186 2.88 16.67 -4.00
CA HIS A 186 1.71 17.48 -4.30
C HIS A 186 2.09 18.95 -4.54
N THR A 187 1.25 19.67 -5.28
CA THR A 187 1.42 21.12 -5.50
C THR A 187 1.42 21.94 -4.20
N ASP A 188 0.72 21.46 -3.17
CA ASP A 188 0.74 22.02 -1.81
C ASP A 188 1.96 21.58 -0.96
N SER A 189 2.99 21.04 -1.61
CA SER A 189 4.30 20.70 -1.01
C SER A 189 4.31 19.57 0.02
N TRP A 190 3.22 18.81 0.18
CA TRP A 190 3.28 17.54 0.91
C TRP A 190 3.76 16.40 0.02
N LYS A 191 4.37 15.38 0.62
CA LYS A 191 4.97 14.25 -0.10
C LYS A 191 4.63 12.90 0.53
N ILE A 192 4.21 11.96 -0.31
CA ILE A 192 3.97 10.56 0.06
C ILE A 192 4.94 9.66 -0.69
N THR A 193 5.57 8.72 0.01
CA THR A 193 6.37 7.67 -0.59
C THR A 193 5.76 6.31 -0.31
N TYR A 194 5.67 5.44 -1.33
CA TYR A 194 5.22 4.07 -1.23
C TYR A 194 6.32 3.12 -1.68
N SER A 195 6.65 2.13 -0.86
CA SER A 195 7.77 1.22 -1.11
C SER A 195 7.50 0.19 -2.20
N GLY A 196 6.25 -0.26 -2.33
CA GLY A 196 5.98 -1.61 -2.87
C GLY A 196 6.66 -2.67 -2.02
N ASP A 197 6.91 -3.84 -2.59
CA ASP A 197 7.72 -4.88 -1.93
C ASP A 197 9.20 -4.63 -2.14
N THR A 198 9.97 -4.68 -1.05
CA THR A 198 11.41 -4.43 -1.12
C THR A 198 12.14 -4.82 0.16
N MET A 199 13.36 -5.32 0.00
CA MET A 199 14.40 -5.19 1.02
C MET A 199 14.78 -3.72 1.27
N PRO A 200 15.49 -3.38 2.37
CA PRO A 200 16.04 -2.04 2.55
C PRO A 200 16.79 -1.51 1.32
N CYS A 201 16.31 -0.37 0.81
CA CYS A 201 16.76 0.24 -0.43
C CYS A 201 17.15 1.71 -0.23
N ASN A 202 18.43 2.03 -0.43
CA ASN A 202 18.93 3.40 -0.29
C ASN A 202 18.36 4.34 -1.37
N ASP A 203 18.02 3.83 -2.55
CA ASP A 203 17.43 4.67 -3.59
C ASP A 203 15.98 5.04 -3.25
N LEU A 204 15.25 4.18 -2.54
CA LEU A 204 13.96 4.53 -1.95
C LEU A 204 14.11 5.63 -0.90
N VAL A 205 15.12 5.52 -0.02
CA VAL A 205 15.46 6.56 0.98
C VAL A 205 15.72 7.90 0.31
N LYS A 206 16.52 7.93 -0.76
CA LYS A 206 16.82 9.16 -1.52
C LYS A 206 15.57 9.72 -2.20
N LEU A 207 14.81 8.86 -2.89
CA LEU A 207 13.57 9.24 -3.58
C LEU A 207 12.60 9.90 -2.59
N GLY A 208 12.39 9.26 -1.43
CA GLY A 208 11.42 9.67 -0.44
C GLY A 208 11.91 10.69 0.58
N ARG A 209 13.15 11.20 0.48
CA ARG A 209 13.73 12.09 1.49
C ARG A 209 12.77 13.22 1.88
N GLY A 210 12.53 13.36 3.18
CA GLY A 210 11.64 14.37 3.78
C GLY A 210 10.15 14.14 3.57
N SER A 211 9.71 12.92 3.20
CA SER A 211 8.28 12.64 3.00
C SER A 211 7.45 12.91 4.25
N ASP A 212 6.25 13.46 4.07
CA ASP A 212 5.27 13.59 5.15
C ASP A 212 4.76 12.23 5.60
N LEU A 213 4.60 11.31 4.65
CA LEU A 213 4.21 9.94 4.92
C LEU A 213 5.02 8.96 4.07
N LEU A 214 5.70 8.04 4.73
CA LEU A 214 6.22 6.81 4.13
C LEU A 214 5.24 5.68 4.40
N ILE A 215 4.74 5.02 3.36
CA ILE A 215 4.05 3.75 3.47
C ILE A 215 5.04 2.66 3.07
N HIS A 216 5.41 1.80 4.02
CA HIS A 216 6.45 0.79 3.82
C HIS A 216 5.95 -0.62 4.13
N GLU A 217 6.35 -1.59 3.30
CA GLU A 217 6.12 -3.00 3.58
C GLU A 217 6.89 -3.46 4.82
N ALA A 218 6.27 -4.28 5.66
CA ALA A 218 6.85 -4.86 6.86
C ALA A 218 6.47 -6.34 6.96
N THR A 219 6.77 -7.08 5.88
CA THR A 219 6.27 -8.45 5.69
C THR A 219 6.67 -9.41 6.79
N MET A 220 7.88 -9.25 7.32
CA MET A 220 8.48 -10.20 8.25
C MET A 220 8.67 -9.61 9.64
N GLU A 221 8.54 -10.48 10.64
CA GLU A 221 8.98 -10.21 12.02
C GLU A 221 10.52 -10.10 12.06
N ASP A 222 11.05 -9.37 13.04
CA ASP A 222 12.50 -9.11 13.14
C ASP A 222 13.31 -10.40 13.33
N GLU A 223 12.74 -11.39 13.99
CA GLU A 223 13.32 -12.73 14.19
C GLU A 223 13.46 -13.51 12.87
N LEU A 224 12.70 -13.15 11.84
CA LEU A 224 12.69 -13.78 10.52
C LEU A 224 13.59 -13.04 9.52
N GLN A 225 14.56 -12.25 9.99
CA GLN A 225 15.46 -11.47 9.12
C GLN A 225 16.12 -12.28 7.99
N ARG A 226 16.50 -13.54 8.24
CA ARG A 226 17.06 -14.42 7.20
C ARG A 226 16.04 -14.76 6.11
N GLU A 227 14.80 -15.03 6.50
CA GLU A 227 13.69 -15.31 5.59
C GLU A 227 13.30 -14.05 4.81
N ALA A 228 13.24 -12.90 5.48
CA ALA A 228 13.02 -11.59 4.84
C ALA A 228 14.06 -11.34 3.74
N ARG A 229 15.35 -11.57 4.05
CA ARG A 229 16.42 -11.44 3.06
C ARG A 229 16.30 -12.44 1.90
N TYR A 230 15.95 -13.69 2.19
CA TYR A 230 15.81 -14.72 1.16
C TYR A 230 14.63 -14.45 0.22
N LYS A 231 13.51 -13.99 0.77
CA LYS A 231 12.29 -13.65 0.03
C LYS A 231 12.27 -12.21 -0.50
N LEU A 232 13.34 -11.46 -0.27
CA LEU A 232 13.54 -10.10 -0.76
C LEU A 232 12.48 -9.09 -0.24
N HIS A 233 12.20 -9.17 1.06
CA HIS A 233 11.30 -8.30 1.81
C HIS A 233 12.01 -7.59 2.97
N SER A 234 11.27 -6.69 3.64
CA SER A 234 11.71 -6.02 4.86
C SER A 234 11.14 -6.65 6.13
N THR A 235 11.95 -6.60 7.19
CA THR A 235 11.45 -6.78 8.57
C THR A 235 10.83 -5.49 9.09
N THR A 236 10.06 -5.57 10.18
CA THR A 236 9.45 -4.41 10.84
C THR A 236 10.49 -3.35 11.22
N SER A 237 11.57 -3.72 11.93
CA SER A 237 12.62 -2.78 12.33
C SER A 237 13.39 -2.22 11.14
N GLN A 238 13.56 -2.98 10.06
CA GLN A 238 14.16 -2.49 8.82
C GLN A 238 13.31 -1.42 8.14
N ALA A 239 11.99 -1.63 8.05
CA ALA A 239 11.07 -0.66 7.48
C ALA A 239 11.03 0.65 8.32
N ILE A 240 11.05 0.53 9.65
CA ILE A 240 11.17 1.68 10.56
C ILE A 240 12.49 2.43 10.31
N GLN A 241 13.61 1.70 10.20
CA GLN A 241 14.92 2.32 9.94
C GLN A 241 14.96 3.05 8.60
N VAL A 242 14.37 2.48 7.54
CA VAL A 242 14.24 3.16 6.24
C VAL A 242 13.48 4.48 6.40
N GLY A 243 12.41 4.52 7.20
CA GLY A 243 11.68 5.75 7.49
C GLY A 243 12.50 6.79 8.25
N LEU A 244 13.30 6.36 9.22
CA LEU A 244 14.23 7.23 9.94
C LEU A 244 15.30 7.82 9.00
N ASP A 245 15.92 6.98 8.18
CA ASP A 245 16.96 7.38 7.22
C ASP A 245 16.39 8.29 6.12
N MET A 246 15.12 8.10 5.77
CA MET A 246 14.35 8.95 4.85
C MET A 246 14.00 10.31 5.47
N GLU A 247 14.18 10.48 6.78
CA GLU A 247 13.65 11.64 7.54
C GLU A 247 12.14 11.82 7.31
N ALA A 248 11.41 10.71 7.17
CA ALA A 248 9.97 10.74 7.01
C ALA A 248 9.32 11.30 8.28
N ARG A 249 8.33 12.19 8.13
CA ARG A 249 7.60 12.73 9.28
C ARG A 249 6.79 11.65 9.97
N PHE A 250 6.26 10.71 9.20
CA PHE A 250 5.55 9.55 9.71
C PHE A 250 5.78 8.32 8.80
N THR A 251 5.90 7.14 9.41
CA THR A 251 6.04 5.86 8.71
C THR A 251 4.84 4.98 9.04
N LEU A 252 4.09 4.57 8.03
CA LEU A 252 2.95 3.66 8.14
C LEU A 252 3.36 2.30 7.59
N LEU A 253 3.40 1.31 8.48
CA LEU A 253 3.78 -0.06 8.13
C LEU A 253 2.57 -0.83 7.62
N THR A 254 2.73 -1.51 6.49
CA THR A 254 1.70 -2.34 5.85
C THR A 254 2.30 -3.65 5.35
N HIS A 255 1.55 -4.43 4.56
CA HIS A 255 2.03 -5.64 3.91
C HIS A 255 2.47 -6.73 4.90
N PHE A 256 1.77 -6.88 6.03
CA PHE A 256 2.10 -7.89 7.03
C PHE A 256 1.76 -9.31 6.53
N SER A 257 2.65 -10.27 6.76
CA SER A 257 2.34 -11.66 6.43
C SER A 257 1.20 -12.22 7.28
N GLN A 258 0.07 -12.54 6.63
CA GLN A 258 -1.10 -13.19 7.26
C GLN A 258 -0.76 -14.53 7.92
N ARG A 259 0.37 -15.16 7.54
CA ARG A 259 0.84 -16.43 8.11
C ARG A 259 1.40 -16.28 9.53
N TYR A 260 1.87 -15.09 9.88
CA TYR A 260 2.69 -14.90 11.08
C TYR A 260 1.98 -14.10 12.17
N ALA A 261 1.08 -13.14 11.84
CA ALA A 261 0.31 -12.47 12.87
C ALA A 261 -1.02 -11.85 12.42
N LYS A 262 -2.03 -11.91 13.31
CA LYS A 262 -3.26 -11.10 13.21
C LYS A 262 -3.00 -9.63 13.61
N LEU A 263 -1.95 -9.40 14.43
CA LEU A 263 -1.47 -8.11 14.87
C LEU A 263 0.06 -8.12 14.89
N PRO A 264 0.75 -7.19 14.24
CA PRO A 264 2.19 -7.12 14.31
C PRO A 264 2.65 -6.86 15.75
N ARG A 265 3.82 -7.42 16.10
CA ARG A 265 4.43 -7.25 17.42
C ARG A 265 4.91 -5.80 17.55
N PHE A 266 4.44 -5.12 18.59
CA PHE A 266 4.88 -3.76 18.89
C PHE A 266 6.24 -3.82 19.59
N SER A 267 7.31 -3.48 18.88
CA SER A 267 8.66 -3.36 19.44
C SER A 267 8.87 -2.03 20.15
N GLU A 268 9.94 -1.92 20.94
CA GLU A 268 10.35 -0.64 21.57
C GLU A 268 10.74 0.43 20.54
N ASN A 269 11.02 0.01 19.29
CA ASN A 269 11.37 0.90 18.18
C ASN A 269 10.15 1.68 17.63
N PHE A 270 8.92 1.33 18.05
CA PHE A 270 7.73 2.09 17.69
C PHE A 270 7.71 3.43 18.43
N SER A 271 8.26 4.45 17.77
CA SER A 271 8.18 5.84 18.22
C SER A 271 6.78 6.43 17.97
N SER A 272 6.56 7.67 18.43
CA SER A 272 5.36 8.47 18.09
C SER A 272 5.19 8.77 16.59
N LYS A 273 6.14 8.35 15.74
CA LYS A 273 6.14 8.56 14.29
C LYS A 273 5.92 7.28 13.47
N VAL A 274 5.56 6.16 14.10
CA VAL A 274 5.34 4.88 13.42
C VAL A 274 3.91 4.39 13.65
N GLY A 275 3.19 4.18 12.56
CA GLY A 275 1.85 3.61 12.51
C GLY A 275 1.83 2.19 11.95
N ILE A 276 0.74 1.47 12.20
CA ILE A 276 0.47 0.14 11.67
C ILE A 276 -0.85 0.24 10.94
N ALA A 277 -0.83 -0.20 9.68
CA ALA A 277 -2.01 -0.29 8.85
C ALA A 277 -2.88 -1.48 9.27
N PHE A 278 -4.19 -1.29 9.21
CA PHE A 278 -5.18 -2.35 9.35
C PHE A 278 -6.13 -2.33 8.17
N ASP A 279 -6.74 -3.48 7.89
CA ASP A 279 -7.74 -3.58 6.86
C ASP A 279 -8.93 -2.68 7.16
N ASN A 280 -9.37 -1.93 6.16
CA ASN A 280 -10.43 -0.94 6.22
C ASN A 280 -10.13 0.25 7.15
N MET A 281 -8.85 0.45 7.49
CA MET A 281 -8.41 1.64 8.22
C MET A 281 -8.49 2.86 7.31
N GLN A 282 -9.19 3.89 7.78
CA GLN A 282 -9.15 5.22 7.18
C GLN A 282 -8.42 6.17 8.12
N VAL A 283 -7.39 6.86 7.62
CA VAL A 283 -6.59 7.80 8.42
C VAL A 283 -6.32 9.07 7.65
N ARG A 284 -6.47 10.22 8.31
CA ARG A 284 -6.07 11.53 7.77
C ARG A 284 -4.67 11.88 8.24
N PHE A 285 -3.98 12.77 7.53
CA PHE A 285 -2.64 13.20 7.94
C PHE A 285 -2.58 13.78 9.35
N SER A 286 -3.62 14.54 9.75
CA SER A 286 -3.75 15.09 11.10
C SER A 286 -3.85 14.01 12.18
N ASP A 287 -4.29 12.81 11.81
CA ASP A 287 -4.58 11.72 12.73
C ASP A 287 -3.41 10.75 12.88
N LEU A 288 -2.41 10.80 11.99
CA LEU A 288 -1.25 9.92 12.02
C LEU A 288 -0.56 9.89 13.40
N PRO A 289 -0.31 11.03 14.08
CA PRO A 289 0.30 11.03 15.41
C PRO A 289 -0.56 10.36 16.49
N LEU A 290 -1.85 10.15 16.25
CA LEU A 290 -2.76 9.49 17.18
C LEU A 290 -2.68 7.96 17.09
N LEU A 291 -2.21 7.40 15.97
CA LEU A 291 -2.17 5.95 15.76
C LEU A 291 -1.36 5.21 16.85
N PRO A 292 -0.15 5.65 17.24
CA PRO A 292 0.61 4.96 18.27
C PRO A 292 -0.08 4.96 19.64
N LEU A 293 -0.93 5.97 19.92
CA LEU A 293 -1.67 6.08 21.17
C LEU A 293 -2.76 5.00 21.32
N LEU A 294 -3.19 4.40 20.21
CA LEU A 294 -4.19 3.33 20.20
C LEU A 294 -3.59 1.96 20.55
N TYR A 295 -2.26 1.80 20.48
CA TYR A 295 -1.61 0.50 20.63
C TYR A 295 -1.80 -0.16 22.00
N PRO A 296 -1.75 0.56 23.14
CA PRO A 296 -2.06 -0.06 24.43
C PRO A 296 -3.48 -0.64 24.47
N ALA A 297 -4.46 0.07 23.89
CA ALA A 297 -5.84 -0.41 23.81
C ALA A 297 -5.95 -1.62 22.89
N LEU A 298 -5.29 -1.61 21.72
CA LEU A 298 -5.25 -2.75 20.81
C LEU A 298 -4.62 -3.98 21.46
N LYS A 299 -3.50 -3.82 22.17
CA LYS A 299 -2.86 -4.92 22.91
C LYS A 299 -3.82 -5.56 23.91
N LEU A 300 -4.61 -4.76 24.63
CA LEU A 300 -5.61 -5.27 25.57
C LEU A 300 -6.79 -5.95 24.87
N MET A 301 -7.31 -5.35 23.79
CA MET A 301 -8.43 -5.92 23.03
C MET A 301 -8.10 -7.27 22.41
N PHE A 302 -6.83 -7.50 22.06
CA PHE A 302 -6.36 -8.71 21.39
C PHE A 302 -5.32 -9.46 22.23
N ALA A 303 -5.43 -9.40 23.55
CA ALA A 303 -4.46 -9.97 24.48
C ALA A 303 -4.19 -11.47 24.23
N GLU A 304 -5.24 -12.27 24.00
CA GLU A 304 -5.12 -13.70 23.70
C GLU A 304 -4.30 -13.95 22.42
N HIS A 305 -4.59 -13.22 21.34
CA HIS A 305 -3.82 -13.32 20.10
C HIS A 305 -2.38 -12.86 20.30
N TYR A 306 -2.16 -11.82 21.11
CA TYR A 306 -0.84 -11.30 21.41
C TYR A 306 0.01 -12.30 22.21
N GLU A 307 -0.56 -12.96 23.21
CA GLU A 307 0.12 -14.01 23.98
C GLU A 307 0.50 -15.22 23.10
N GLU A 308 -0.40 -15.66 22.22
CA GLU A 308 -0.10 -16.73 21.26
C GLU A 308 1.06 -16.36 20.33
N LEU A 309 1.13 -15.10 19.89
CA LEU A 309 2.19 -14.59 19.03
C LEU A 309 3.54 -14.60 19.74
N GLU A 310 3.59 -14.07 20.97
CA GLU A 310 4.78 -14.08 21.82
C GLU A 310 5.29 -15.50 22.06
N GLN A 311 4.41 -16.46 22.35
CA GLN A 311 4.78 -17.86 22.52
C GLN A 311 5.34 -18.49 21.24
N LYS A 312 4.75 -18.20 20.07
CA LYS A 312 5.25 -18.69 18.78
C LYS A 312 6.63 -18.11 18.47
N ALA A 313 6.82 -16.82 18.69
CA ALA A 313 8.11 -16.14 18.51
C ALA A 313 9.18 -16.75 19.43
N ALA A 314 8.89 -16.92 20.72
CA ALA A 314 9.81 -17.54 21.68
C ALA A 314 10.21 -18.97 21.28
N ARG A 315 9.25 -19.80 20.85
CA ARG A 315 9.53 -21.16 20.35
C ARG A 315 10.43 -21.16 19.11
N ARG A 316 10.24 -20.19 18.20
CA ARG A 316 11.09 -20.02 17.01
C ARG A 316 12.52 -19.63 17.38
N ILE A 317 12.69 -18.68 18.30
CA ILE A 317 14.00 -18.26 18.80
C ILE A 317 14.74 -19.47 19.40
N MET A 318 14.10 -20.21 20.31
CA MET A 318 14.70 -21.40 20.92
C MET A 318 15.09 -22.46 19.89
N ARG A 319 14.27 -22.67 18.86
CA ARG A 319 14.58 -23.60 17.76
C ARG A 319 15.81 -23.13 16.98
N MET A 320 15.88 -21.85 16.61
CA MET A 320 17.01 -21.29 15.88
C MET A 320 18.31 -21.34 16.69
N GLU A 321 18.25 -21.11 18.00
CA GLU A 321 19.41 -21.24 18.90
C GLU A 321 19.90 -22.68 18.97
N ARG A 322 18.99 -23.66 19.08
CA ARG A 322 19.35 -25.09 19.04
C ARG A 322 19.99 -25.49 17.71
N GLU A 323 19.44 -25.05 16.58
CA GLU A 323 20.01 -25.31 15.26
C GLU A 323 21.39 -24.66 15.07
N LYS A 324 21.59 -23.43 15.59
CA LYS A 324 22.91 -22.78 15.61
C LYS A 324 23.92 -23.54 16.48
N ALA A 325 23.52 -23.95 17.67
CA ALA A 325 24.38 -24.71 18.58
C ALA A 325 24.80 -26.06 17.98
N ALA A 326 23.86 -26.77 17.32
CA ALA A 326 24.15 -28.02 16.62
C ALA A 326 25.17 -27.83 15.48
N ASN A 327 25.04 -26.76 14.68
CA ASN A 327 25.96 -26.46 13.58
C ASN A 327 27.33 -25.92 14.04
N SER A 328 27.46 -25.44 15.28
CA SER A 328 28.75 -25.00 15.83
C SER A 328 29.58 -26.14 16.44
N LEU A 329 28.97 -27.32 16.62
CA LEU A 329 29.60 -28.53 17.16
C LEU A 329 30.01 -29.53 16.06
N SER A 330 29.71 -29.23 14.79
CA SER A 330 30.05 -30.03 13.60
C SER A 330 31.16 -29.37 12.78
#